data_AF-A0A7S0BT83-F1
#
_entry.id   AF-A0A7S0BT83-F1
#
_cell.length_a   1.000
_cell.length_b   1.000
_cell.length_c   1.000
_cell.angle_alpha   90.00
_cell.angle_beta   90.00
_cell.angle_gamma   90.00
#
_symmetry.space_group_name_H-M   'P 1'
#
loop_
_entity.id
_entity.type
_entity.pdbx_description
1 polymer ?
#
loop_
_entity_poly.entity_id
_entity_poly.type
_entity_poly.pdbx_seq_one_letter_code
_entity_poly.pdbx_strand_id
1 'polypeptide(L)'
;GSKLVVIDVSQSVEHDHPYALDFLRRDCFNVNAFFNRKGIQVLKVKVLFEYITGLTGSRQVDTYEGVLQDLLSKEENHLKESDVEEEATQEAVFLNTPIPRTLHHVEDIEQDLQLVKEGGGESLLYRKIVGISGAEEGESRRSFGSLSNPSKEEKEGSESSDAESIEGSDLEASGSEGQVQEGNGDASEKPELTKKERKKKVKEEQREKRKTKVPKKVKKRRQVLARRKKG
;
A
#
# COMPACT_ATOMS: atom_id res chain seq x y z
N GLY A 1 7.15 2.20 35.97
CA GLY A 1 7.61 1.57 34.72
C GLY A 1 7.42 2.53 33.58
N SER A 2 8.41 2.59 32.68
CA SER A 2 8.34 3.40 31.45
C SER A 2 7.21 2.89 30.56
N LYS A 3 6.37 3.78 30.03
CA LYS A 3 5.25 3.44 29.13
C LYS A 3 5.59 3.83 27.70
N LEU A 4 5.11 3.05 26.72
CA LEU A 4 5.15 3.42 25.30
C LEU A 4 4.14 4.55 25.05
N VAL A 5 4.55 5.55 24.27
CA VAL A 5 3.66 6.64 23.81
C VAL A 5 3.79 6.72 22.29
N VAL A 6 2.66 6.74 21.59
CA VAL A 6 2.58 6.98 20.15
C VAL A 6 2.36 8.46 19.92
N ILE A 7 3.19 9.07 19.09
CA ILE A 7 3.16 10.51 18.78
C ILE A 7 3.10 10.71 17.27
N ASP A 8 2.75 11.93 16.85
CA ASP A 8 2.62 12.32 15.44
C ASP A 8 1.63 11.46 14.64
N VAL A 9 0.38 11.45 15.11
CA VAL A 9 -0.75 10.78 14.45
C VAL A 9 -1.42 11.67 13.38
N SER A 10 -0.75 12.75 12.97
CA SER A 10 -1.31 13.74 12.03
C SER A 10 -1.53 13.18 10.62
N GLN A 11 -0.82 12.10 10.27
CA GLN A 11 -0.91 11.40 8.99
C GLN A 11 -1.55 10.01 9.10
N SER A 12 -2.18 9.69 10.24
CA SER A 12 -2.94 8.46 10.36
C SER A 12 -4.17 8.50 9.46
N VAL A 13 -4.46 7.39 8.79
CA VAL A 13 -5.62 7.28 7.90
C VAL A 13 -6.70 6.42 8.52
N GLU A 14 -7.95 6.71 8.14
CA GLU A 14 -9.06 5.82 8.44
C GLU A 14 -8.92 4.49 7.72
N HIS A 15 -9.56 3.50 8.30
CA HIS A 15 -9.55 2.13 7.85
C HIS A 15 -10.19 1.99 6.44
N ASP A 16 -11.11 2.87 6.05
CA ASP A 16 -11.73 2.88 4.70
C ASP A 16 -10.87 3.58 3.62
N HIS A 17 -9.68 4.08 3.96
CA HIS A 17 -8.79 4.69 2.98
C HIS A 17 -8.31 3.66 1.96
N PRO A 18 -8.23 3.99 0.64
CA PRO A 18 -7.82 3.06 -0.41
C PRO A 18 -6.45 2.41 -0.15
N TYR A 19 -5.55 3.13 0.50
CA TYR A 19 -4.20 2.68 0.84
C TYR A 19 -4.01 2.27 2.31
N ALA A 20 -5.09 2.11 3.10
CA ALA A 20 -4.99 1.82 4.53
C ALA A 20 -4.17 0.55 4.82
N LEU A 21 -4.39 -0.51 4.05
CA LEU A 21 -3.67 -1.78 4.22
C LEU A 21 -2.21 -1.70 3.77
N ASP A 22 -1.90 -0.89 2.77
CA ASP A 22 -0.52 -0.67 2.32
C ASP A 22 0.29 0.10 3.36
N PHE A 23 -0.32 1.12 3.98
CA PHE A 23 0.29 1.81 5.12
C PHE A 23 0.49 0.88 6.31
N LEU A 24 -0.52 0.06 6.63
CA LEU A 24 -0.40 -0.92 7.72
C LEU A 24 0.72 -1.93 7.47
N ARG A 25 0.87 -2.45 6.24
CA ARG A 25 2.00 -3.32 5.87
C ARG A 25 3.34 -2.64 6.09
N ARG A 26 3.44 -1.38 5.69
CA ARG A 26 4.68 -0.59 5.86
C ARG A 26 4.99 -0.37 7.32
N ASP A 27 3.98 -0.11 8.16
CA ASP A 27 4.13 0.03 9.60
C ASP A 27 4.59 -1.28 10.26
N CYS A 28 3.97 -2.41 9.92
CA CYS A 28 4.42 -3.73 10.36
C CYS A 28 5.90 -3.98 10.02
N PHE A 29 6.30 -3.69 8.78
CA PHE A 29 7.70 -3.81 8.34
C PHE A 29 8.63 -2.91 9.17
N ASN A 30 8.27 -1.64 9.34
CA ASN A 30 9.10 -0.66 10.06
C ASN A 30 9.28 -1.05 11.55
N VAL A 31 8.19 -1.50 12.19
CA VAL A 31 8.20 -1.95 13.59
C VAL A 31 9.07 -3.19 13.73
N ASN A 32 8.89 -4.19 12.87
CA ASN A 32 9.73 -5.39 12.86
C ASN A 32 11.20 -5.06 12.63
N ALA A 33 11.51 -4.22 11.64
CA ALA A 33 12.87 -3.79 11.36
C ALA A 33 13.52 -3.05 12.55
N PHE A 34 12.74 -2.33 13.36
CA PHE A 34 13.25 -1.70 14.57
C PHE A 34 13.62 -2.72 15.66
N PHE A 35 12.74 -3.67 15.94
CA PHE A 35 12.97 -4.68 16.99
C PHE A 35 14.00 -5.73 16.58
N ASN A 36 14.01 -6.14 15.31
CA ASN A 36 14.99 -7.06 14.77
C ASN A 36 16.43 -6.49 14.87
N ARG A 37 16.61 -5.18 14.61
CA ARG A 37 17.91 -4.49 14.83
C ARG A 37 18.39 -4.51 16.28
N LYS A 38 17.49 -4.75 17.24
CA LYS A 38 17.81 -4.90 18.67
C LYS A 38 18.02 -6.35 19.09
N GLY A 39 17.99 -7.30 18.15
CA GLY A 39 18.12 -8.73 18.43
C GLY A 39 16.89 -9.35 19.08
N ILE A 40 15.73 -8.69 18.98
CA ILE A 40 14.46 -9.24 19.46
C ILE A 40 13.86 -10.06 18.33
N GLN A 41 13.49 -11.30 18.63
CA GLN A 41 12.74 -12.15 17.70
C GLN A 41 11.37 -11.53 17.44
N VAL A 42 11.05 -11.35 16.17
CA VAL A 42 9.80 -10.72 15.71
C VAL A 42 9.06 -11.68 14.80
N LEU A 43 7.74 -11.50 14.74
CA LEU A 43 6.91 -12.21 13.78
C LEU A 43 7.24 -11.81 12.35
N LYS A 44 6.97 -12.67 11.37
CA LYS A 44 7.01 -12.28 9.95
C LYS A 44 6.01 -11.17 9.67
N VAL A 45 6.32 -10.30 8.70
CA VAL A 45 5.47 -9.14 8.40
C VAL A 45 4.05 -9.57 8.01
N LYS A 46 3.92 -10.65 7.24
CA LYS A 46 2.64 -11.24 6.84
C LYS A 46 1.84 -11.73 8.05
N VAL A 47 2.48 -12.43 8.99
CA VAL A 47 1.83 -13.00 10.17
C VAL A 47 1.37 -11.89 11.12
N LEU A 48 2.22 -10.88 11.36
CA LEU A 48 1.85 -9.70 12.15
C LEU A 48 0.68 -8.94 11.51
N PHE A 49 0.69 -8.77 10.18
CA PHE A 49 -0.40 -8.13 9.45
C PHE A 49 -1.71 -8.92 9.57
N GLU A 50 -1.68 -10.24 9.38
CA GLU A 50 -2.86 -11.10 9.54
C GLU A 50 -3.39 -11.07 10.99
N TYR A 51 -2.49 -10.99 11.98
CA TYR A 51 -2.86 -10.85 13.38
C TYR A 51 -3.58 -9.52 13.67
N ILE A 52 -3.02 -8.39 13.23
CA ILE A 52 -3.63 -7.06 13.44
C ILE A 52 -4.98 -6.94 12.73
N THR A 53 -5.09 -7.50 11.52
CA THR A 53 -6.33 -7.47 10.74
C THR A 53 -7.36 -8.50 11.20
N GLY A 54 -7.02 -9.36 12.17
CA GLY A 54 -7.93 -10.40 12.69
C GLY A 54 -8.21 -11.52 11.69
N LEU A 55 -7.34 -11.71 10.70
CA LEU A 55 -7.44 -12.74 9.67
C LEU A 55 -6.83 -14.07 10.12
N THR A 56 -6.01 -14.05 11.17
CA THR A 56 -5.55 -15.25 11.86
C THR A 56 -6.74 -15.83 12.62
N GLY A 57 -7.37 -16.88 12.07
CA GLY A 57 -8.51 -17.59 12.68
C GLY A 57 -8.23 -18.26 14.04
N SER A 58 -7.12 -17.93 14.70
CA SER A 58 -6.73 -18.43 16.02
C SER A 58 -7.41 -17.62 17.13
N ARG A 59 -8.73 -17.73 17.24
CA ARG A 59 -9.48 -17.21 18.39
C ARG A 59 -9.87 -18.32 19.38
N GLN A 60 -9.09 -19.40 19.42
CA GLN A 60 -9.26 -20.48 20.40
C GLN A 60 -8.63 -20.16 21.76
N VAL A 61 -7.80 -19.12 21.86
CA VAL A 61 -7.10 -18.75 23.11
C VAL A 61 -7.66 -17.42 23.61
N ASP A 62 -8.16 -17.40 24.85
CA ASP A 62 -8.85 -16.23 25.44
C ASP A 62 -7.92 -15.05 25.74
N THR A 63 -6.60 -15.24 25.71
CA THR A 63 -5.60 -14.22 26.02
C THR A 63 -4.74 -13.85 24.81
N TYR A 64 -4.50 -12.54 24.63
CA TYR A 64 -3.63 -12.02 23.57
C TYR A 64 -2.22 -12.60 23.62
N GLU A 65 -1.69 -12.81 24.83
CA GLU A 65 -0.36 -13.37 25.05
C GLU A 65 -0.26 -14.81 24.57
N GLY A 66 -1.28 -15.64 24.82
CA GLY A 66 -1.30 -17.02 24.37
C GLY A 66 -1.36 -17.14 22.84
N VAL A 67 -2.10 -16.26 22.17
CA VAL A 67 -2.11 -16.20 20.70
C VAL A 67 -0.74 -15.82 20.13
N LEU A 68 -0.10 -14.81 20.72
CA LEU A 68 1.24 -14.37 20.27
C LEU A 68 2.30 -15.46 20.51
N GLN A 69 2.22 -16.17 21.63
CA GLN A 69 3.14 -17.25 21.94
C GLN A 69 2.98 -18.45 20.99
N ASP A 70 1.75 -18.80 20.65
CA ASP A 70 1.46 -19.85 19.66
C ASP A 70 1.99 -19.46 18.26
N LEU A 71 1.78 -18.21 17.84
CA LEU A 71 2.30 -17.70 16.56
C LEU A 71 3.83 -17.74 16.51
N LEU A 72 4.51 -17.27 17.56
CA LEU A 72 5.97 -17.33 17.65
C LEU A 72 6.48 -18.79 17.61
N SER A 73 5.82 -19.70 18.32
CA SER A 73 6.21 -21.12 18.35
C SER A 73 6.05 -21.79 16.99
N LYS A 74 4.98 -21.45 16.25
CA LYS A 74 4.75 -21.95 14.88
C LYS A 74 5.82 -21.44 13.92
N GLU A 75 6.19 -20.17 14.02
CA GLU A 75 7.25 -19.60 13.19
C GLU A 75 8.63 -20.23 13.48
N GLU A 76 8.97 -20.50 14.74
CA GLU A 76 10.22 -21.17 15.09
C GLU A 76 10.35 -22.57 14.49
N ASN A 77 9.24 -23.29 14.35
CA ASN A 77 9.25 -24.60 13.71
C ASN A 77 9.41 -24.47 12.19
N HIS A 78 8.77 -23.47 11.57
CA HIS A 78 8.88 -23.20 10.14
C HIS A 78 10.31 -22.77 9.74
N LEU A 79 10.95 -21.90 10.53
CA LEU A 79 12.32 -21.43 10.30
C LEU A 79 13.38 -22.55 10.31
N LYS A 80 13.09 -23.69 10.94
CA LYS A 80 13.99 -24.85 10.94
C LYS A 80 13.86 -25.71 9.70
N GLU A 81 12.74 -25.60 8.98
CA GLU A 81 12.43 -26.40 7.78
C GLU A 81 12.57 -25.64 6.47
N SER A 82 12.61 -24.30 6.51
CA SER A 82 12.56 -23.45 5.32
C SER A 82 13.87 -22.73 5.01
N ASP A 83 14.11 -22.48 3.73
CA ASP A 83 15.30 -21.78 3.24
C ASP A 83 15.18 -20.26 3.43
N VAL A 84 16.24 -19.64 3.97
CA VAL A 84 16.28 -18.20 4.30
C VAL A 84 16.03 -17.31 3.08
N GLU A 85 16.53 -17.72 1.90
CA GLU A 85 16.33 -16.98 0.65
C GLU A 85 14.88 -17.02 0.17
N GLU A 86 14.20 -18.16 0.35
CA GLU A 86 12.80 -18.31 0.00
C GLU A 86 11.92 -17.44 0.89
N GLU A 87 12.19 -17.42 2.20
CA GLU A 87 11.45 -16.58 3.14
C GLU A 87 11.61 -15.09 2.82
N ALA A 88 12.83 -14.62 2.55
CA ALA A 88 13.08 -13.24 2.17
C ALA A 88 12.34 -12.86 0.87
N THR A 89 12.30 -13.78 -0.09
CA THR A 89 11.56 -13.60 -1.34
C THR A 89 10.05 -13.51 -1.10
N GLN A 90 9.50 -14.39 -0.27
CA GLN A 90 8.08 -14.38 0.10
C GLN A 90 7.68 -13.08 0.82
N GLU A 91 8.53 -12.56 1.72
CA GLU A 91 8.29 -11.28 2.37
C GLU A 91 8.32 -10.11 1.37
N ALA A 92 9.28 -10.10 0.44
CA ALA A 92 9.38 -9.08 -0.59
C ALA A 92 8.18 -9.12 -1.55
N VAL A 93 7.72 -10.32 -1.94
CA VAL A 93 6.49 -10.49 -2.71
C VAL A 93 5.31 -9.93 -1.94
N PHE A 94 5.14 -10.29 -0.67
CA PHE A 94 4.05 -9.79 0.15
C PHE A 94 4.02 -8.26 0.27
N LEU A 95 5.18 -7.61 0.39
CA LEU A 95 5.27 -6.15 0.52
C LEU A 95 4.93 -5.40 -0.78
N ASN A 96 5.17 -6.02 -1.94
CA ASN A 96 5.03 -5.36 -3.24
C ASN A 96 3.75 -5.77 -4.00
N THR A 97 3.14 -6.91 -3.68
CA THR A 97 1.90 -7.37 -4.32
C THR A 97 0.73 -6.48 -3.88
N PRO A 98 0.00 -5.83 -4.81
CA PRO A 98 -1.17 -5.01 -4.47
C PRO A 98 -2.26 -5.86 -3.81
N ILE A 99 -2.96 -5.28 -2.82
CA ILE A 99 -4.10 -5.94 -2.18
C ILE A 99 -5.39 -5.44 -2.81
N PRO A 100 -6.08 -6.25 -3.63
CA PRO A 100 -7.38 -5.84 -4.13
C PRO A 100 -8.39 -5.79 -2.98
N ARG A 101 -9.01 -4.62 -2.80
CA ARG A 101 -10.08 -4.39 -1.82
C ARG A 101 -11.45 -4.82 -2.35
N THR A 102 -11.65 -4.73 -3.66
CA THR A 102 -12.88 -5.15 -4.34
C THR A 102 -12.53 -6.12 -5.46
N LEU A 103 -13.50 -6.96 -5.83
CA LEU A 103 -13.34 -7.92 -6.94
C LEU A 103 -13.03 -7.23 -8.28
N HIS A 104 -13.39 -5.95 -8.43
CA HIS A 104 -13.05 -5.16 -9.62
C HIS A 104 -11.57 -4.83 -9.77
N HIS A 105 -10.79 -4.88 -8.68
CA HIS A 105 -9.35 -4.63 -8.69
C HIS A 105 -8.51 -5.91 -8.79
N VAL A 106 -9.17 -7.08 -8.88
CA VAL A 106 -8.46 -8.35 -9.10
C VAL A 106 -8.09 -8.40 -10.58
N GLU A 107 -6.79 -8.46 -10.86
CA GLU A 107 -6.25 -8.41 -12.22
C GLU A 107 -6.68 -9.64 -13.03
N ASP A 108 -6.55 -10.85 -12.47
CA ASP A 108 -6.77 -12.12 -13.17
C ASP A 108 -7.65 -13.10 -12.39
N ILE A 109 -8.96 -12.83 -12.38
CA ILE A 109 -9.95 -13.66 -11.67
C ILE A 109 -9.93 -15.12 -12.15
N GLU A 110 -9.70 -15.37 -13.45
CA GLU A 110 -9.70 -16.72 -14.01
C GLU A 110 -8.54 -17.58 -13.47
N GLN A 111 -7.35 -16.99 -13.36
CA GLN A 111 -6.17 -17.65 -12.80
C GLN A 111 -6.37 -17.92 -11.31
N ASP A 112 -6.90 -16.95 -10.58
CA ASP A 112 -7.20 -17.09 -9.16
C ASP A 112 -8.26 -18.19 -8.90
N LEU A 113 -9.27 -18.32 -9.76
CA LEU A 113 -10.25 -19.40 -9.68
C LEU A 113 -9.62 -20.78 -9.94
N GLN A 114 -8.67 -20.85 -10.88
CA GLN A 114 -7.93 -22.09 -11.16
C GLN A 114 -7.07 -22.48 -9.95
N LEU A 115 -6.35 -21.53 -9.35
CA LEU A 115 -5.58 -21.72 -8.13
C LEU A 115 -6.45 -22.20 -6.96
N VAL A 116 -7.66 -21.64 -6.80
CA VAL A 116 -8.61 -22.09 -5.78
C VAL A 116 -9.08 -23.52 -6.04
N LYS A 117 -9.38 -23.89 -7.30
CA LYS A 117 -9.78 -25.26 -7.67
C LYS A 117 -8.67 -26.28 -7.42
N GLU A 118 -7.43 -25.89 -7.63
CA GLU A 118 -6.23 -26.69 -7.38
C GLU A 118 -5.88 -26.78 -5.88
N GLY A 119 -6.63 -26.11 -5.00
CA GLY A 119 -6.43 -26.13 -3.55
C GLY A 119 -5.45 -25.06 -3.04
N GLY A 120 -4.84 -24.28 -3.93
CA GLY A 120 -3.90 -23.19 -3.60
C GLY A 120 -4.57 -21.89 -3.16
N GLY A 121 -5.90 -21.87 -2.98
CA GLY A 121 -6.67 -20.67 -2.70
C GLY A 121 -6.34 -19.96 -1.37
N GLU A 122 -5.60 -20.60 -0.46
CA GLU A 122 -5.15 -19.96 0.79
C GLU A 122 -4.00 -18.96 0.58
N SER A 123 -3.31 -19.06 -0.56
CA SER A 123 -2.27 -18.12 -0.97
C SER A 123 -2.84 -16.75 -1.37
N LEU A 124 -4.11 -16.70 -1.79
CA LEU A 124 -4.79 -15.49 -2.22
C LEU A 124 -5.07 -14.58 -1.02
N LEU A 125 -4.33 -13.48 -0.95
CA LEU A 125 -4.36 -12.61 0.20
C LEU A 125 -5.73 -11.94 0.40
N TYR A 126 -6.37 -11.51 -0.69
CA TYR A 126 -7.66 -10.84 -0.64
C TYR A 126 -8.80 -11.78 -0.23
N ARG A 127 -8.66 -13.10 -0.40
CA ARG A 127 -9.68 -14.08 0.01
C ARG A 127 -9.97 -13.98 1.50
N LYS A 128 -8.93 -13.82 2.33
CA LYS A 128 -9.07 -13.62 3.78
C LYS A 128 -9.64 -12.23 4.08
N ILE A 129 -9.14 -11.19 3.42
CA ILE A 129 -9.52 -9.78 3.67
C ILE A 129 -10.98 -9.50 3.32
N VAL A 130 -11.47 -10.03 2.20
CA VAL A 130 -12.86 -9.88 1.74
C VAL A 130 -13.80 -10.85 2.48
N GLY A 131 -13.26 -11.71 3.35
CA GLY A 131 -14.06 -12.65 4.14
C GLY A 131 -14.68 -13.78 3.32
N ILE A 132 -14.16 -14.04 2.11
CA ILE A 132 -14.57 -15.15 1.23
C ILE A 132 -14.01 -16.49 1.75
N SER A 133 -13.15 -16.47 2.76
CA SER A 133 -12.67 -17.66 3.46
C SER A 133 -13.84 -18.40 4.13
N GLY A 134 -14.38 -19.39 3.40
CA GLY A 134 -15.24 -20.47 3.90
C GLY A 134 -16.57 -19.98 4.46
N ALA A 135 -17.64 -20.18 3.70
CA ALA A 135 -19.00 -20.26 4.23
C ALA A 135 -19.16 -21.58 5.01
N GLU A 136 -18.37 -21.74 6.08
CA GLU A 136 -18.72 -22.64 7.17
C GLU A 136 -19.28 -21.78 8.30
N GLU A 137 -20.43 -22.23 8.80
CA GLU A 137 -21.42 -21.45 9.52
C GLU A 137 -20.88 -20.88 10.84
N GLY A 138 -21.23 -19.61 11.08
CA GLY A 138 -21.37 -19.06 12.42
C GLY A 138 -20.08 -18.61 13.08
N GLU A 139 -19.67 -17.37 12.83
CA GLU A 139 -19.19 -16.50 13.91
C GLU A 139 -19.13 -15.05 13.44
N SER A 140 -19.54 -14.14 14.32
CA SER A 140 -19.64 -12.70 14.11
C SER A 140 -18.28 -12.11 13.76
N ARG A 141 -17.98 -12.01 12.46
CA ARG A 141 -16.81 -11.31 11.93
C ARG A 141 -17.08 -9.81 12.01
N ARG A 142 -16.23 -9.05 12.71
CA ARG A 142 -16.12 -7.62 12.46
C ARG A 142 -15.57 -7.46 11.04
N SER A 143 -16.48 -7.27 10.08
CA SER A 143 -16.14 -7.05 8.69
C SER A 143 -15.33 -5.76 8.59
N PHE A 144 -14.12 -5.85 8.05
CA PHE A 144 -13.40 -4.69 7.55
C PHE A 144 -13.97 -4.31 6.17
N GLY A 145 -15.18 -3.72 6.19
CA GLY A 145 -15.86 -3.17 5.01
C GLY A 145 -16.94 -4.07 4.42
N SER A 146 -18.10 -4.18 5.08
CA SER A 146 -19.36 -4.40 4.35
C SER A 146 -19.79 -3.05 3.78
N LEU A 147 -19.28 -2.70 2.60
CA LEU A 147 -19.85 -1.61 1.82
C LEU A 147 -20.93 -2.19 0.93
N SER A 148 -22.16 -1.99 1.40
CA SER A 148 -23.42 -2.15 0.70
C SER A 148 -23.34 -1.66 -0.74
N ASN A 149 -23.66 -2.56 -1.67
CA ASN A 149 -24.07 -2.26 -3.03
C ASN A 149 -25.53 -1.76 -2.98
N PRO A 150 -25.88 -0.50 -3.31
CA PRO A 150 -27.27 -0.11 -3.39
C PRO A 150 -27.74 -0.31 -4.84
N SER A 151 -28.33 -1.47 -5.11
CA SER A 151 -29.23 -1.64 -6.25
C SER A 151 -30.53 -0.89 -5.97
N LYS A 152 -30.61 0.32 -6.52
CA LYS A 152 -31.76 0.93 -7.21
C LYS A 152 -33.17 0.46 -6.76
N GLU A 153 -33.85 1.27 -5.94
CA GLU A 153 -35.32 1.44 -6.00
C GLU A 153 -35.68 2.92 -5.81
N GLU A 154 -36.65 3.35 -6.61
CA GLU A 154 -37.10 4.71 -6.81
C GLU A 154 -37.96 5.21 -5.64
N LYS A 155 -37.79 6.47 -5.23
CA LYS A 155 -38.92 7.36 -4.90
C LYS A 155 -38.53 8.83 -4.90
N GLU A 156 -39.43 9.59 -5.50
CA GLU A 156 -39.43 11.02 -5.79
C GLU A 156 -39.32 11.93 -4.55
N GLY A 157 -38.80 13.15 -4.76
CA GLY A 157 -39.29 14.32 -4.03
C GLY A 157 -38.25 15.36 -3.61
N SER A 158 -38.14 16.42 -4.42
CA SER A 158 -38.03 17.83 -3.99
C SER A 158 -36.67 18.40 -3.52
N GLU A 159 -36.05 19.12 -4.46
CA GLU A 159 -35.54 20.51 -4.41
C GLU A 159 -34.63 20.99 -3.26
N SER A 160 -33.40 21.37 -3.61
CA SER A 160 -32.93 22.76 -3.61
C SER A 160 -31.40 22.82 -3.78
N SER A 161 -30.98 23.49 -4.84
CA SER A 161 -29.61 23.87 -5.15
C SER A 161 -29.25 25.19 -4.45
N ASP A 162 -28.09 25.28 -3.80
CA ASP A 162 -27.20 26.41 -4.08
C ASP A 162 -25.74 26.10 -3.75
N ALA A 163 -24.86 26.54 -4.64
CA ALA A 163 -23.44 26.19 -4.68
C ALA A 163 -22.61 27.43 -4.36
N GLU A 164 -21.98 27.45 -3.18
CA GLU A 164 -21.00 28.47 -2.84
C GLU A 164 -19.58 27.99 -3.17
N SER A 165 -18.98 28.70 -4.12
CA SER A 165 -17.60 28.54 -4.58
C SER A 165 -16.65 29.25 -3.64
N ILE A 166 -15.54 28.62 -3.23
CA ILE A 166 -14.40 29.34 -2.66
C ILE A 166 -13.11 28.91 -3.36
N GLU A 167 -12.62 29.81 -4.22
CA GLU A 167 -11.22 29.89 -4.64
C GLU A 167 -10.36 30.42 -3.48
N GLY A 168 -9.17 29.84 -3.30
CA GLY A 168 -8.15 30.35 -2.40
C GLY A 168 -6.75 29.83 -2.74
N SER A 169 -5.99 30.64 -3.50
CA SER A 169 -4.52 30.66 -3.62
C SER A 169 -3.83 30.67 -2.23
N ASP A 170 -2.58 30.29 -1.97
CA ASP A 170 -1.30 30.48 -2.68
C ASP A 170 -0.17 29.79 -1.88
N LEU A 171 0.94 29.45 -2.56
CA LEU A 171 2.36 29.48 -2.10
C LEU A 171 2.80 28.88 -0.72
N GLU A 172 3.72 27.90 -0.75
CA GLU A 172 5.17 28.15 -0.64
C GLU A 172 5.99 26.84 -0.73
N ALA A 173 7.21 26.99 -1.23
CA ALA A 173 8.18 25.93 -1.43
C ALA A 173 9.15 25.85 -0.24
N SER A 174 9.47 24.65 0.21
CA SER A 174 10.73 24.39 0.91
C SER A 174 11.19 22.95 0.64
N GLY A 175 12.38 22.82 0.07
CA GLY A 175 12.98 21.55 -0.27
C GLY A 175 13.70 20.91 0.91
N SER A 176 13.74 19.58 0.91
CA SER A 176 14.77 18.83 1.61
C SER A 176 14.88 17.43 1.00
N GLU A 177 16.11 16.97 0.91
CA GLU A 177 16.65 15.85 0.17
C GLU A 177 16.18 14.49 0.73
N GLY A 178 16.01 13.49 -0.14
CA GLY A 178 15.54 12.16 0.26
C GLY A 178 15.71 11.11 -0.83
N GLN A 179 16.86 10.46 -0.79
CA GLN A 179 17.33 9.29 -1.51
C GLN A 179 16.25 8.20 -1.75
N VAL A 180 16.00 7.84 -3.01
CA VAL A 180 15.18 6.67 -3.39
C VAL A 180 16.04 5.63 -4.12
N GLN A 181 16.16 4.45 -3.51
CA GLN A 181 16.62 3.22 -4.15
C GLN A 181 15.43 2.58 -4.88
N GLU A 182 15.70 2.19 -6.11
CA GLU A 182 14.78 1.64 -7.11
C GLU A 182 14.47 0.18 -6.81
N GLY A 183 13.18 -0.17 -6.81
CA GLY A 183 12.72 -1.51 -7.16
C GLY A 183 12.72 -1.69 -8.67
N ASN A 184 12.98 -2.92 -9.12
CA ASN A 184 12.89 -3.35 -10.51
C ASN A 184 11.88 -4.50 -10.62
N GLY A 185 10.95 -4.35 -11.55
CA GLY A 185 10.23 -5.36 -12.34
C GLY A 185 9.75 -4.60 -13.58
N ASP A 186 9.72 -5.09 -14.82
CA ASP A 186 9.90 -6.40 -15.42
C ASP A 186 10.51 -6.18 -16.83
N ALA A 187 10.94 -7.27 -17.45
CA ALA A 187 11.66 -7.43 -18.68
C ALA A 187 11.05 -6.71 -19.90
N SER A 188 11.91 -5.95 -20.56
CA SER A 188 11.88 -5.85 -22.02
C SER A 188 13.24 -6.31 -22.52
N GLU A 189 13.26 -7.18 -23.53
CA GLU A 189 14.44 -7.50 -24.33
C GLU A 189 15.05 -6.21 -24.89
N LYS A 190 15.92 -5.58 -24.11
CA LYS A 190 16.78 -4.46 -24.50
C LYS A 190 18.06 -4.55 -23.69
N PRO A 191 19.23 -4.31 -24.29
CA PRO A 191 20.50 -4.42 -23.59
C PRO A 191 20.48 -3.51 -22.36
N GLU A 192 20.73 -4.10 -21.19
CA GLU A 192 20.82 -3.41 -19.91
C GLU A 192 21.93 -2.37 -19.95
N LEU A 193 21.60 -1.16 -20.39
CA LEU A 193 22.47 -0.01 -20.20
C LEU A 193 22.53 0.26 -18.71
N THR A 194 23.74 0.15 -18.15
CA THR A 194 24.01 0.29 -16.73
C THR A 194 23.40 1.60 -16.19
N LYS A 195 23.05 1.64 -14.90
CA LYS A 195 22.48 2.84 -14.23
C LYS A 195 23.24 4.14 -14.54
N LYS A 196 24.57 4.04 -14.76
CA LYS A 196 25.44 5.15 -15.17
C LYS A 196 25.11 5.70 -16.56
N GLU A 197 24.82 4.83 -17.52
CA GLU A 197 24.50 5.19 -18.90
C GLU A 197 23.11 5.82 -19.01
N ARG A 198 22.11 5.31 -18.28
CA ARG A 198 20.78 5.95 -18.18
C ARG A 198 20.88 7.38 -17.63
N LYS A 199 21.63 7.56 -16.53
CA LYS A 199 21.87 8.88 -15.94
C LYS A 199 22.61 9.83 -16.90
N LYS A 200 23.51 9.31 -17.74
CA LYS A 200 24.22 10.09 -18.77
C LYS A 200 23.26 10.56 -19.86
N LYS A 201 22.43 9.66 -20.40
CA LYS A 201 21.43 9.98 -21.44
C LYS A 201 20.43 11.05 -20.99
N VAL A 202 19.89 10.91 -19.76
CA VAL A 202 18.95 11.91 -19.20
C VAL A 202 19.61 13.28 -19.05
N LYS A 203 20.88 13.34 -18.61
CA LYS A 203 21.62 14.61 -18.51
C LYS A 203 21.86 15.25 -19.86
N GLU A 204 22.17 14.47 -20.88
CA GLU A 204 22.40 14.94 -22.25
C GLU A 204 21.12 15.49 -22.88
N GLU A 205 20.01 14.76 -22.76
CA GLU A 205 18.70 15.20 -23.24
C GLU A 205 18.23 16.49 -22.54
N GLN A 206 18.40 16.58 -21.21
CA GLN A 206 18.10 17.82 -20.49
C GLN A 206 19.01 18.98 -20.91
N ARG A 207 20.27 18.72 -21.26
CA ARG A 207 21.20 19.74 -21.75
C ARG A 207 20.76 20.24 -23.12
N GLU A 208 20.30 19.37 -24.01
CA GLU A 208 19.74 19.75 -25.31
C GLU A 208 18.44 20.55 -25.17
N LYS A 209 17.51 20.10 -24.32
CA LYS A 209 16.27 20.85 -24.02
C LYS A 209 16.55 22.23 -23.41
N ARG A 210 17.67 22.40 -22.71
CA ARG A 210 18.11 23.71 -22.18
C ARG A 210 18.67 24.64 -23.27
N LYS A 211 19.21 24.11 -24.37
CA LYS A 211 19.71 24.93 -25.51
C LYS A 211 18.56 25.64 -26.23
N THR A 212 17.42 24.99 -26.39
CA THR A 212 16.24 25.52 -27.10
C THR A 212 15.22 26.19 -26.18
N LYS A 213 15.49 26.25 -24.88
CA LYS A 213 14.58 26.82 -23.89
C LYS A 213 14.38 28.32 -24.11
N VAL A 214 13.12 28.75 -24.17
CA VAL A 214 12.76 30.17 -24.30
C VAL A 214 13.39 30.98 -23.15
N PRO A 215 14.14 32.07 -23.46
CA PRO A 215 14.76 32.90 -22.44
C PRO A 215 13.74 33.43 -21.42
N LYS A 216 14.12 33.41 -20.13
CA LYS A 216 13.24 33.79 -19.00
C LYS A 216 12.59 35.16 -19.19
N LYS A 217 13.34 36.14 -19.72
CA LYS A 217 12.84 37.49 -20.00
C LYS A 217 11.69 37.48 -21.03
N VAL A 218 11.78 36.65 -22.07
CA VAL A 218 10.74 36.52 -23.10
C VAL A 218 9.49 35.83 -22.53
N LYS A 219 9.67 34.77 -21.73
CA LYS A 219 8.55 34.12 -21.01
C LYS A 219 7.82 35.09 -20.08
N LYS A 220 8.56 35.87 -19.28
CA LYS A 220 7.98 36.89 -18.37
C LYS A 220 7.24 37.97 -19.14
N ARG A 221 7.80 38.49 -20.23
CA ARG A 221 7.14 39.50 -21.08
C ARG A 221 5.83 38.98 -21.67
N ARG A 222 5.80 37.73 -22.15
CA ARG A 222 4.55 37.09 -22.63
C ARG A 222 3.49 36.98 -21.53
N GLN A 223 3.87 36.59 -20.32
CA GLN A 223 2.94 36.50 -19.18
C GLN A 223 2.34 37.86 -18.79
N VAL A 224 3.17 38.92 -18.75
CA VAL A 224 2.69 40.28 -18.44
C VAL A 224 1.73 40.80 -19.51
N LEU A 225 2.04 40.58 -20.80
CA LEU A 225 1.16 40.96 -21.90
C LEU A 225 -0.15 40.19 -21.90
N ALA A 226 -0.12 38.88 -21.59
CA ALA A 226 -1.32 38.06 -21.47
C ALA A 226 -2.22 38.53 -20.32
N ARG A 227 -1.64 38.95 -19.19
CA ARG A 227 -2.39 39.53 -18.06
C ARG A 227 -3.04 40.88 -18.41
N ARG A 228 -2.35 41.75 -19.15
CA ARG A 228 -2.89 43.07 -19.57
C ARG A 228 -3.98 43.00 -20.65
N LYS A 229 -4.11 41.88 -21.35
CA LYS A 229 -5.16 41.68 -22.38
C LYS A 229 -6.44 41.05 -21.79
N LYS A 230 -6.38 40.59 -20.54
CA LYS A 230 -7.51 39.98 -19.81
C LYS A 230 -8.26 40.96 -18.89
N GLY A 231 -7.86 42.23 -18.88
CA GLY A 231 -8.62 43.35 -18.30
C GLY A 231 -8.81 44.41 -19.36
#